data_AF-A0A931EL07-F1
#
_entry.id   AF-A0A931EL07-F1
#
_cell.length_a   1.000
_cell.length_b   1.000
_cell.length_c   1.000
_cell.angle_alpha   90.00
_cell.angle_beta   90.00
_cell.angle_gamma   90.00
#
_symmetry.space_group_name_H-M   'P 1'
#
loop_
_entity.id
_entity.type
_entity.pdbx_description
1 polymer ?
#
loop_
_entity_poly.entity_id
_entity_poly.type
_entity_poly.pdbx_seq_one_letter_code
_entity_poly.pdbx_strand_id
1 'polypeptide(L)'
;VTLEPGISELPFIRSKVAPVYTWRYQGGFPTAKELDLVRGYRFQAPGNLAAGIVSIRDQKVFVGQASIGDTAQGSDVNLTLGADPQGRAPRRIEQLANNKYRVTTTFNNPKIYAVEVELSEFFPQPFTLEFPQAERTPEGYHLRFTLNPGQSRTVAYSVTFPQRQ
;
A
#
# COMPACT_ATOMS: atom_id res chain seq x y z
N VAL A 1 -4.40 -38.14 -10.20
CA VAL A 1 -5.26 -38.09 -11.41
C VAL A 1 -4.31 -38.05 -12.59
N THR A 2 -4.35 -39.08 -13.43
CA THR A 2 -3.59 -39.09 -14.70
C THR A 2 -4.53 -38.50 -15.74
N LEU A 3 -4.19 -37.32 -16.27
CA LEU A 3 -5.04 -36.61 -17.23
C LEU A 3 -4.76 -37.12 -18.65
N GLU A 4 -5.81 -37.44 -19.39
CA GLU A 4 -5.72 -37.80 -20.81
C GLU A 4 -5.43 -36.56 -21.68
N PRO A 5 -4.80 -36.73 -22.85
CA PRO A 5 -4.52 -35.63 -23.77
C PRO A 5 -5.81 -34.86 -24.14
N GLY A 6 -5.80 -33.53 -23.92
CA GLY A 6 -6.93 -32.65 -24.27
C GLY A 6 -7.83 -32.22 -23.11
N ILE A 7 -7.55 -32.65 -21.87
CA ILE A 7 -8.27 -32.19 -20.67
C ILE A 7 -7.42 -31.18 -19.88
N SER A 8 -7.89 -29.93 -19.79
CA SER A 8 -7.33 -28.93 -18.88
C SER A 8 -8.12 -28.92 -17.58
N GLU A 9 -7.65 -29.63 -16.55
CA GLU A 9 -8.11 -29.42 -15.18
C GLU A 9 -7.17 -28.44 -14.48
N LEU A 10 -7.67 -27.25 -14.17
CA LEU A 10 -7.03 -26.34 -13.22
C LEU A 10 -7.51 -26.73 -11.82
N PRO A 11 -6.67 -27.36 -10.96
CA PRO A 11 -7.05 -27.61 -9.59
C PRO A 11 -7.31 -26.27 -8.91
N PHE A 12 -8.55 -26.03 -8.51
CA PHE A 12 -8.90 -24.88 -7.69
C PHE A 12 -8.19 -25.05 -6.34
N ILE A 13 -7.03 -24.40 -6.17
CA ILE A 13 -6.30 -24.41 -4.91
C ILE A 13 -7.22 -23.81 -3.84
N ARG A 14 -7.74 -24.65 -2.95
CA ARG A 14 -8.46 -24.22 -1.74
C ARG A 14 -7.48 -24.32 -0.59
N SER A 15 -6.88 -23.20 -0.24
CA SER A 15 -6.04 -23.09 0.95
C SER A 15 -6.51 -21.94 1.82
N LYS A 16 -6.35 -22.11 3.13
CA LYS A 16 -6.58 -21.03 4.08
C LYS A 16 -5.36 -20.12 4.03
N VAL A 17 -5.59 -18.87 3.65
CA VAL A 17 -4.60 -17.79 3.76
C VAL A 17 -5.00 -16.88 4.92
N ALA A 18 -4.01 -16.21 5.51
CA ALA A 18 -4.22 -15.19 6.53
C ALA A 18 -3.87 -13.82 5.91
N PRO A 19 -4.80 -13.20 5.16
CA PRO A 19 -4.52 -11.94 4.48
C PRO A 19 -4.51 -10.79 5.47
N VAL A 20 -3.56 -9.88 5.28
CA VAL A 20 -3.46 -8.59 5.97
C VAL A 20 -4.13 -7.53 5.10
N TYR A 21 -4.98 -6.70 5.70
CA TYR A 21 -5.58 -5.56 5.02
C TYR A 21 -4.56 -4.44 4.87
N THR A 22 -4.42 -3.88 3.67
CA THR A 22 -3.42 -2.85 3.39
C THR A 22 -4.06 -1.54 2.97
N TRP A 23 -3.47 -0.43 3.40
CA TRP A 23 -3.66 0.90 2.84
C TRP A 23 -2.36 1.36 2.18
N ARG A 24 -2.44 1.76 0.91
CA ARG A 24 -1.28 2.19 0.14
C ARG A 24 -1.48 3.59 -0.43
N TYR A 25 -0.47 4.43 -0.30
CA TYR A 25 -0.30 5.62 -1.13
C TYR A 25 1.03 5.53 -1.85
N GLN A 26 1.00 5.73 -3.17
CA GLN A 26 2.19 5.83 -4.00
C GLN A 26 1.99 6.97 -4.99
N GLY A 27 2.84 7.99 -4.92
CA GLY A 27 2.66 9.17 -5.75
C GLY A 27 3.79 10.19 -5.61
N GLY A 28 3.65 11.29 -6.32
CA GLY A 28 4.61 12.40 -6.21
C GLY A 28 4.45 13.13 -4.89
N PHE A 29 4.93 14.37 -4.83
CA PHE A 29 4.71 15.25 -3.70
C PHE A 29 3.43 16.09 -3.91
N PRO A 30 2.24 15.65 -3.44
CA PRO A 30 1.01 16.42 -3.62
C PRO A 30 0.97 17.61 -2.66
N THR A 31 0.31 18.68 -3.09
CA THR A 31 -0.09 19.80 -2.22
C THR A 31 -1.49 19.61 -1.61
N ALA A 32 -2.09 18.42 -1.80
CA ALA A 32 -3.41 18.09 -1.30
C ALA A 32 -3.45 18.09 0.24
N LYS A 33 -4.61 18.49 0.80
CA LYS A 33 -4.87 18.52 2.25
C LYS A 33 -5.23 17.14 2.83
N GLU A 34 -5.35 16.13 1.97
CA GLU A 34 -5.71 14.78 2.32
C GLU A 34 -5.07 13.82 1.30
N LEU A 35 -4.68 12.63 1.75
CA LEU A 35 -4.30 11.53 0.89
C LEU A 35 -5.43 10.51 0.80
N ASP A 36 -5.76 10.14 -0.43
CA ASP A 36 -6.62 9.01 -0.74
C ASP A 36 -5.79 7.72 -0.74
N LEU A 37 -6.10 6.81 0.17
CA LEU A 37 -5.41 5.53 0.29
C LEU A 37 -6.12 4.48 -0.54
N VAL A 38 -5.33 3.66 -1.21
CA VAL A 38 -5.79 2.50 -1.97
C VAL A 38 -5.84 1.30 -1.03
N ARG A 39 -6.97 0.61 -0.98
CA ARG A 39 -7.11 -0.64 -0.21
C ARG A 39 -6.58 -1.84 -0.97
N GLY A 40 -6.16 -2.84 -0.22
CA GLY A 40 -5.67 -4.09 -0.76
C GLY A 40 -5.58 -5.18 0.28
N TYR A 41 -5.05 -6.32 -0.16
CA TYR A 41 -4.72 -7.44 0.72
C TYR A 41 -3.34 -7.96 0.40
N ARG A 42 -2.60 -8.37 1.43
CA ARG A 42 -1.32 -9.06 1.28
C ARG A 42 -1.33 -10.39 2.00
N PHE A 43 -0.79 -11.43 1.38
CA PHE A 43 -0.61 -12.76 1.98
C PHE A 43 0.50 -13.53 1.27
N GLN A 44 0.99 -14.58 1.92
CA GLN A 44 1.94 -15.51 1.29
C GLN A 44 1.22 -16.51 0.40
N ALA A 45 1.72 -16.71 -0.81
CA ALA A 45 1.17 -17.69 -1.74
C ALA A 45 1.23 -19.10 -1.13
N PRO A 46 0.09 -19.78 -0.90
CA PRO A 46 0.05 -21.08 -0.23
C PRO A 46 0.57 -22.23 -1.12
N GLY A 47 0.76 -21.96 -2.40
CA GLY A 47 1.28 -22.84 -3.45
C GLY A 47 1.61 -21.98 -4.67
N ASN A 48 2.06 -22.58 -5.76
CA ASN A 48 2.25 -21.84 -7.01
C ASN A 48 0.90 -21.35 -7.53
N LEU A 49 0.78 -20.03 -7.72
CA LEU A 49 -0.42 -19.38 -8.23
C LEU A 49 -0.17 -18.95 -9.67
N ALA A 50 -1.09 -19.29 -10.56
CA ALA A 50 -1.07 -18.81 -11.94
C ALA A 50 -1.55 -17.35 -12.00
N ALA A 51 -1.04 -16.59 -12.97
CA ALA A 51 -1.53 -15.26 -13.27
C ALA A 51 -3.03 -15.25 -13.61
N GLY A 52 -3.73 -14.19 -13.24
CA GLY A 52 -5.15 -14.03 -13.56
C GLY A 52 -5.88 -13.02 -12.70
N ILE A 53 -7.20 -12.94 -12.88
CA ILE A 53 -8.07 -12.12 -12.04
C ILE A 53 -8.62 -12.97 -10.90
N VAL A 54 -8.44 -12.50 -9.67
CA VAL A 54 -9.00 -13.11 -8.46
C VAL A 54 -10.17 -12.30 -7.93
N SER A 55 -11.24 -13.00 -7.56
CA SER A 55 -12.37 -12.42 -6.83
C SER A 55 -12.09 -12.46 -5.34
N ILE A 56 -12.21 -11.31 -4.68
CA ILE A 56 -11.93 -11.17 -3.25
C ILE A 56 -13.26 -11.09 -2.52
N ARG A 57 -13.41 -11.96 -1.51
CA ARG A 57 -14.57 -11.99 -0.63
C ARG A 57 -14.10 -11.85 0.81
N ASP A 58 -14.69 -10.91 1.53
CA ASP A 58 -14.52 -10.75 2.97
C ASP A 58 -15.83 -11.11 3.67
N GLN A 59 -15.79 -11.97 4.69
CA GLN A 59 -16.98 -12.49 5.38
C GLN A 59 -18.09 -12.99 4.42
N LYS A 60 -17.72 -13.65 3.32
CA LYS A 60 -18.59 -14.13 2.22
C LYS A 60 -19.18 -13.02 1.32
N VAL A 61 -18.96 -11.75 1.62
CA VAL A 61 -19.36 -10.60 0.81
C VAL A 61 -18.30 -10.35 -0.26
N PHE A 62 -18.72 -10.12 -1.51
CA PHE A 62 -17.80 -9.72 -2.58
C PHE A 62 -17.35 -8.27 -2.37
N VAL A 63 -16.03 -8.07 -2.27
CA VAL A 63 -15.44 -6.75 -1.99
C VAL A 63 -14.63 -6.19 -3.16
N GLY A 64 -14.39 -7.00 -4.19
CA GLY A 64 -13.79 -6.56 -5.45
C GLY A 64 -13.00 -7.66 -6.16
N GLN A 65 -12.25 -7.24 -7.18
CA GLN A 65 -11.37 -8.08 -7.97
C GLN A 65 -9.99 -7.43 -8.09
N ALA A 66 -8.96 -8.27 -8.18
CA ALA A 66 -7.59 -7.82 -8.42
C ALA A 66 -6.90 -8.74 -9.43
N SER A 67 -5.95 -8.20 -10.18
CA SER A 67 -5.04 -9.00 -10.99
C SER A 67 -3.90 -9.54 -10.13
N ILE A 68 -3.46 -10.77 -10.40
CA ILE A 68 -2.23 -11.36 -9.89
C ILE A 68 -1.37 -11.83 -11.05
N GLY A 69 -0.05 -11.77 -10.87
CA GLY A 69 0.90 -12.44 -11.76
C GLY A 69 1.20 -13.86 -11.30
N ASP A 70 1.98 -14.58 -12.09
CA ASP A 70 2.51 -15.88 -11.68
C ASP A 70 3.34 -15.70 -10.40
N THR A 71 2.93 -16.40 -9.35
CA THR A 71 3.49 -16.23 -8.01
C THR A 71 3.94 -17.58 -7.47
N ALA A 72 5.23 -17.72 -7.21
CA ALA A 72 5.77 -18.92 -6.59
C ALA A 72 5.25 -19.12 -5.16
N GLN A 73 5.18 -20.36 -4.72
CA GLN A 73 4.84 -20.70 -3.34
C GLN A 73 5.74 -19.94 -2.36
N GLY A 74 5.12 -19.39 -1.31
CA GLY A 74 5.82 -18.64 -0.26
C GLY A 74 6.27 -17.24 -0.65
N SER A 75 5.92 -16.77 -1.86
CA SER A 75 6.12 -15.37 -2.26
C SER A 75 4.93 -14.50 -1.86
N ASP A 76 5.18 -13.20 -1.69
CA ASP A 76 4.15 -12.21 -1.37
C ASP A 76 3.18 -12.01 -2.54
N VAL A 77 1.89 -12.18 -2.26
CA VAL A 77 0.80 -11.76 -3.14
C VAL A 77 0.29 -10.41 -2.67
N ASN A 78 0.29 -9.41 -3.55
CA ASN A 78 -0.23 -8.08 -3.27
C ASN A 78 -1.45 -7.78 -4.16
N LEU A 79 -2.64 -7.77 -3.56
CA LEU A 79 -3.89 -7.48 -4.25
C LEU A 79 -4.26 -6.01 -4.05
N THR A 80 -4.62 -5.33 -5.15
CA THR A 80 -5.04 -3.92 -5.12
C THR A 80 -6.50 -3.81 -5.56
N LEU A 81 -7.32 -3.12 -4.77
CA LEU A 81 -8.78 -3.06 -4.93
C LEU A 81 -9.32 -1.64 -5.22
N GLY A 82 -8.43 -0.67 -5.43
CA GLY A 82 -8.79 0.74 -5.63
C GLY A 82 -8.94 1.52 -4.32
N ALA A 83 -9.56 2.70 -4.39
CA ALA A 83 -9.69 3.60 -3.24
C ALA A 83 -10.42 2.93 -2.05
N ASP A 84 -9.90 3.14 -0.83
CA ASP A 84 -10.60 2.75 0.38
C ASP A 84 -11.65 3.81 0.74
N PRO A 85 -12.92 3.43 1.01
CA PRO A 85 -13.96 4.35 1.45
C PRO A 85 -13.63 5.10 2.76
N GLN A 86 -12.76 4.55 3.59
CA GLN A 86 -12.35 5.06 4.90
C GLN A 86 -10.84 5.35 4.98
N GLY A 87 -10.06 5.03 3.95
CA GLY A 87 -8.64 5.28 3.88
C GLY A 87 -8.37 6.71 3.44
N ARG A 88 -8.59 7.63 4.37
CA ARG A 88 -8.29 9.06 4.21
C ARG A 88 -7.27 9.46 5.25
N ALA A 89 -6.22 10.15 4.83
CA ALA A 89 -5.18 10.64 5.73
C ALA A 89 -5.03 12.15 5.60
N PRO A 90 -5.53 12.94 6.57
CA PRO A 90 -5.33 14.39 6.60
C PRO A 90 -3.85 14.74 6.52
N ARG A 91 -3.54 15.73 5.68
CA ARG A 91 -2.18 16.18 5.38
C ARG A 91 -2.06 17.68 5.54
N ARG A 92 -0.96 18.10 6.14
CA ARG A 92 -0.59 19.50 6.33
C ARG A 92 0.82 19.73 5.81
N ILE A 93 0.99 20.79 5.02
CA ILE A 93 2.27 21.19 4.47
C ILE A 93 2.54 22.61 4.96
N GLU A 94 3.67 22.78 5.64
CA GLU A 94 4.12 24.06 6.18
C GLU A 94 5.44 24.43 5.52
N GLN A 95 5.50 25.65 4.98
CA GLN A 95 6.74 26.18 4.42
C GLN A 95 7.60 26.72 5.57
N LEU A 96 8.77 26.12 5.78
CA LEU A 96 9.74 26.54 6.82
C LEU A 96 10.72 27.58 6.30
N ALA A 97 11.05 27.52 5.01
CA ALA A 97 11.91 28.47 4.29
C ALA A 97 11.52 28.47 2.80
N ASN A 98 12.13 29.35 1.97
CA ASN A 98 11.80 29.47 0.54
C ASN A 98 11.76 28.13 -0.23
N ASN A 99 12.51 27.13 0.23
CA ASN A 99 12.67 25.84 -0.42
C ASN A 99 12.59 24.63 0.55
N LYS A 100 12.23 24.86 1.83
CA LYS A 100 12.10 23.80 2.85
C LYS A 100 10.67 23.69 3.32
N TYR A 101 10.13 22.47 3.30
CA TYR A 101 8.76 22.17 3.67
C TYR A 101 8.72 21.11 4.77
N ARG A 102 7.87 21.31 5.76
CA ARG A 102 7.48 20.29 6.74
C ARG A 102 6.13 19.71 6.35
N VAL A 103 6.08 18.40 6.27
CA VAL A 103 4.89 17.65 5.87
C VAL A 103 4.46 16.82 7.06
N THR A 104 3.19 16.91 7.42
CA THR A 104 2.60 16.13 8.51
C THR A 104 1.37 15.41 7.96
N THR A 105 1.34 14.08 8.11
CA THR A 105 0.23 13.25 7.67
C THR A 105 -0.28 12.44 8.85
N THR A 106 -1.59 12.46 9.09
CA THR A 106 -2.23 11.70 10.17
C THR A 106 -3.04 10.56 9.59
N PHE A 107 -2.77 9.36 10.05
CA PHE A 107 -3.51 8.14 9.70
C PHE A 107 -4.36 7.73 10.90
N ASN A 108 -5.62 7.40 10.66
CA ASN A 108 -6.53 6.85 11.67
C ASN A 108 -7.13 5.55 11.11
N ASN A 109 -7.08 4.46 11.88
CA ASN A 109 -7.72 3.21 11.51
C ASN A 109 -9.09 3.09 12.21
N PRO A 110 -10.22 3.38 11.53
CA PRO A 110 -11.55 3.23 12.12
C PRO A 110 -12.06 1.78 12.07
N LYS A 111 -11.30 0.84 11.51
CA LYS A 111 -11.72 -0.55 11.33
C LYS A 111 -11.53 -1.33 12.62
N ILE A 112 -12.26 -2.44 12.73
CA ILE A 112 -12.19 -3.36 13.87
C ILE A 112 -11.01 -4.35 13.80
N TYR A 113 -10.17 -4.23 12.77
CA TYR A 113 -9.00 -5.08 12.53
C TYR A 113 -7.78 -4.21 12.20
N ALA A 114 -6.59 -4.80 12.34
CA ALA A 114 -5.34 -4.11 12.04
C ALA A 114 -5.21 -3.82 10.53
N VAL A 115 -4.62 -2.69 10.20
CA VAL A 115 -4.32 -2.27 8.83
C VAL A 115 -2.84 -2.01 8.70
N GLU A 116 -2.23 -2.53 7.64
CA GLU A 116 -0.87 -2.16 7.29
C GLU A 116 -0.86 -0.99 6.32
N VAL A 117 -0.18 0.08 6.69
CA VAL A 117 -0.04 1.29 5.90
C VAL A 117 1.31 1.26 5.19
N GLU A 118 1.28 1.47 3.87
CA GLU A 118 2.44 1.63 3.00
C GLU A 118 2.37 3.01 2.34
N LEU A 119 3.40 3.82 2.55
CA LEU A 119 3.52 5.16 2.01
C LEU A 119 4.80 5.26 1.20
N SER A 120 4.66 5.55 -0.09
CA SER A 120 5.78 5.83 -0.98
C SER A 120 5.56 7.17 -1.65
N GLU A 121 6.52 8.08 -1.50
CA GLU A 121 6.49 9.36 -2.21
C GLU A 121 7.76 9.58 -3.00
N PHE A 122 7.63 10.16 -4.19
CA PHE A 122 8.75 10.60 -5.01
C PHE A 122 8.78 12.12 -5.16
N PHE A 123 10.00 12.66 -5.23
CA PHE A 123 10.28 14.08 -5.27
C PHE A 123 11.03 14.46 -6.56
N PRO A 124 10.85 15.69 -7.06
CA PRO A 124 11.74 16.26 -8.06
C PRO A 124 13.20 16.26 -7.57
N GLN A 125 14.13 15.88 -8.45
CA GLN A 125 15.56 15.92 -8.17
C GLN A 125 16.17 17.29 -8.48
N PRO A 126 17.21 17.72 -7.75
CA PRO A 126 17.70 17.14 -6.50
C PRO A 126 16.79 17.47 -5.30
N PHE A 127 16.86 16.68 -4.22
CA PHE A 127 16.19 16.99 -2.95
C PHE A 127 17.02 16.55 -1.75
N THR A 128 16.71 17.09 -0.57
CA THR A 128 17.20 16.60 0.72
C THR A 128 16.02 16.24 1.61
N LEU A 129 16.00 15.03 2.14
CA LEU A 129 14.93 14.51 3.00
C LEU A 129 15.41 14.35 4.44
N GLU A 130 14.61 14.79 5.39
CA GLU A 130 14.74 14.55 6.83
C GLU A 130 13.56 13.69 7.29
N PHE A 131 13.70 12.37 7.22
CA PHE A 131 12.67 11.41 7.66
C PHE A 131 13.28 10.15 8.27
N PRO A 132 13.63 10.14 9.57
CA PRO A 132 14.36 9.02 10.18
C PRO A 132 13.56 7.73 10.30
N GLN A 133 12.22 7.81 10.26
CA GLN A 133 11.34 6.63 10.36
C GLN A 133 11.14 5.91 9.01
N ALA A 134 11.52 6.53 7.91
CA ALA A 134 11.30 6.01 6.57
C ALA A 134 12.60 5.45 5.97
N GLU A 135 12.47 4.45 5.13
CA GLU A 135 13.52 4.00 4.24
C GLU A 135 13.70 5.04 3.13
N ARG A 136 14.92 5.54 2.94
CA ARG A 136 15.21 6.47 1.85
C ARG A 136 15.42 5.71 0.55
N THR A 137 14.81 6.19 -0.51
CA THR A 137 15.06 5.73 -1.88
C THR A 137 15.74 6.84 -2.68
N PRO A 138 16.35 6.54 -3.83
CA PRO A 138 16.92 7.59 -4.69
C PRO A 138 15.88 8.64 -5.07
N GLU A 139 14.63 8.24 -5.33
CA GLU A 139 13.54 9.11 -5.78
C GLU A 139 12.72 9.73 -4.63
N GLY A 140 12.86 9.23 -3.40
CA GLY A 140 12.13 9.76 -2.25
C GLY A 140 12.20 8.86 -1.02
N TYR A 141 11.08 8.26 -0.62
CA TYR A 141 11.05 7.35 0.52
C TYR A 141 9.99 6.26 0.41
N HIS A 142 10.19 5.22 1.23
CA HIS A 142 9.20 4.22 1.56
C HIS A 142 9.02 4.14 3.08
N LEU A 143 7.77 4.07 3.54
CA LEU A 143 7.43 3.92 4.94
C LEU A 143 6.35 2.86 5.09
N ARG A 144 6.56 1.92 6.00
CA ARG A 144 5.61 0.86 6.34
C ARG A 144 5.37 0.81 7.84
N PHE A 145 4.12 0.67 8.25
CA PHE A 145 3.76 0.42 9.65
C PHE A 145 2.37 -0.18 9.79
N THR A 146 2.09 -0.78 10.94
CA THR A 146 0.76 -1.31 11.28
C THR A 146 0.00 -0.34 12.18
N LEU A 147 -1.30 -0.18 11.92
CA LEU A 147 -2.27 0.46 12.80
C LEU A 147 -3.23 -0.58 13.35
N ASN A 148 -3.24 -0.74 14.67
CA ASN A 148 -4.24 -1.52 15.37
C ASN A 148 -5.63 -0.88 15.26
N PRO A 149 -6.71 -1.63 15.57
CA PRO A 149 -8.07 -1.08 15.58
C PRO A 149 -8.18 0.20 16.41
N GLY A 150 -8.78 1.25 15.85
CA GLY A 150 -8.94 2.55 16.51
C GLY A 150 -7.66 3.37 16.66
N GLN A 151 -6.50 2.86 16.23
CA GLN A 151 -5.23 3.56 16.40
C GLN A 151 -5.10 4.73 15.42
N SER A 152 -4.56 5.84 15.94
CA SER A 152 -4.07 6.95 15.13
C SER A 152 -2.55 7.03 15.18
N ARG A 153 -1.92 7.37 14.05
CA ARG A 153 -0.49 7.68 13.97
C ARG A 153 -0.29 8.91 13.11
N THR A 154 0.46 9.88 13.63
CA THR A 154 0.94 11.01 12.86
C THR A 154 2.40 10.78 12.48
N VAL A 155 2.73 11.01 11.22
CA VAL A 155 4.09 10.97 10.69
C VAL A 155 4.43 12.33 10.15
N ALA A 156 5.69 12.73 10.30
CA ALA A 156 6.15 14.01 9.79
C ALA A 156 7.57 13.88 9.22
N TYR A 157 7.81 14.62 8.14
CA TYR A 157 9.13 14.75 7.52
C TYR A 157 9.38 16.17 7.06
N SER A 158 10.65 16.52 6.83
CA SER A 158 11.01 17.74 6.13
C SER A 158 11.68 17.43 4.81
N VAL A 159 11.33 18.16 3.75
CA VAL A 159 11.97 18.05 2.43
C VAL A 159 12.46 19.42 1.99
N THR A 160 13.66 19.46 1.43
CA THR A 160 14.28 20.67 0.88
C THR A 160 14.56 20.47 -0.60
N PHE A 161 14.12 21.42 -1.43
CA PHE A 161 14.41 21.48 -2.86
C PHE A 161 15.52 22.51 -3.14
N PRO A 162 16.29 22.42 -4.23
CA PRO A 162 17.18 23.51 -4.64
C PRO A 162 16.36 24.75 -5.00
N GLN A 163 16.92 25.93 -4.72
CA GLN A 163 16.37 27.16 -5.27
C GLN A 163 16.61 27.16 -6.78
N ARG A 164 15.57 27.46 -7.58
CA ARG A 164 15.79 27.84 -8.98
C ARG A 164 16.48 29.21 -8.95
N GLN A 165 17.69 29.27 -9.51
CA GLN A 165 18.39 30.53 -9.78
C GLN A 165 17.66 31.32 -10.86
#